data_AF-A0A940SS37-F1
#
_entry.id   AF-A0A940SS37-F1
#
_cell.length_a   1.000
_cell.length_b   1.000
_cell.length_c   1.000
_cell.angle_alpha   90.00
_cell.angle_beta   90.00
_cell.angle_gamma   90.00
#
_symmetry.space_group_name_H-M   'P 1'
#
loop_
_entity.id
_entity.type
_entity.pdbx_description
1 polymer ?
#
loop_
_entity_poly.entity_id
_entity_poly.type
_entity_poly.pdbx_seq_one_letter_code
_entity_poly.pdbx_strand_id
1 'polypeptide(L)'
;MKWLKRTAALMTAAATLLLAGCAAGGSGRLPETSIPDYTVPANVLGEASDLVPDVQVDKYHVPESEGMDFIKELHLGWNLGNTFDASDAGHLSAEQEMDYEKVWCGEITKIENIAAIKAAGFKSIRIPVSWHNPVDEEFKISRAWMTRVKEVVDWCLDMDLYVIVNTHHDNDEAYYYPDSAHMESSKKYLTAVWSQIADVFKDY
;
A
#
# COMPACT_ATOMS: atom_id res chain seq x y z
N MET A 1 1.40 -44.63 21.76
CA MET A 1 0.12 -45.26 21.33
C MET A 1 -0.90 -44.15 21.13
N LYS A 2 -1.64 -44.19 20.00
CA LYS A 2 -2.60 -43.21 19.46
C LYS A 2 -2.06 -42.18 18.45
N TRP A 3 -1.95 -42.67 17.22
CA TRP A 3 -2.27 -41.96 15.98
C TRP A 3 -3.69 -41.36 16.04
N LEU A 4 -3.93 -40.20 15.40
CA LEU A 4 -4.89 -40.07 14.29
C LEU A 4 -4.86 -38.66 13.64
N LYS A 5 -4.43 -38.65 12.37
CA LYS A 5 -5.02 -38.01 11.18
C LYS A 5 -5.66 -36.62 11.35
N ARG A 6 -5.11 -35.63 10.64
CA ARG A 6 -5.92 -34.59 9.99
C ARG A 6 -5.71 -34.66 8.48
N THR A 7 -6.86 -34.82 7.84
CA THR A 7 -7.13 -35.12 6.45
C THR A 7 -6.81 -33.95 5.53
N ALA A 8 -6.38 -34.27 4.32
CA ALA A 8 -6.39 -33.37 3.18
C ALA A 8 -7.81 -32.80 2.97
N ALA A 9 -7.90 -31.48 2.86
CA ALA A 9 -9.03 -30.82 2.23
C ALA A 9 -8.48 -30.11 1.00
N LEU A 10 -8.80 -30.63 -0.18
CA LEU A 10 -8.87 -29.80 -1.38
C LEU A 10 -9.93 -28.74 -1.09
N MET A 11 -9.53 -27.48 -0.99
CA MET A 11 -10.44 -26.38 -1.26
C MET A 11 -9.88 -25.62 -2.45
N THR A 12 -10.51 -25.83 -3.60
CA THR A 12 -10.61 -24.81 -4.65
C THR A 12 -11.14 -23.54 -4.00
N ALA A 13 -10.25 -22.60 -3.68
CA ALA A 13 -10.64 -21.23 -3.40
C ALA A 13 -11.05 -20.60 -4.74
N ALA A 14 -12.32 -20.78 -5.09
CA ALA A 14 -12.96 -19.86 -6.01
C ALA A 14 -13.05 -18.53 -5.26
N ALA A 15 -12.11 -17.62 -5.54
CA ALA A 15 -12.23 -16.23 -5.15
C ALA A 15 -13.51 -15.70 -5.81
N THR A 16 -14.57 -15.61 -5.04
CA THR A 16 -15.79 -14.93 -5.45
C THR A 16 -15.40 -13.47 -5.65
N LEU A 17 -15.12 -13.08 -6.90
CA LEU A 17 -15.15 -11.68 -7.30
C LEU A 17 -16.54 -11.15 -6.94
N LEU A 18 -16.64 -10.47 -5.80
CA LEU A 18 -17.68 -9.49 -5.60
C LEU A 18 -17.35 -8.34 -6.56
N LEU A 19 -17.83 -8.49 -7.80
CA LEU A 19 -18.14 -7.39 -8.68
C LEU A 19 -19.14 -6.50 -7.93
N ALA A 20 -18.62 -5.55 -7.16
CA ALA A 20 -19.38 -4.38 -6.78
C ALA A 20 -19.53 -3.52 -8.05
N GLY A 21 -20.49 -3.92 -8.88
CA GLY A 21 -20.97 -3.11 -9.98
C GLY A 21 -21.48 -1.77 -9.45
N CYS A 22 -21.01 -0.70 -10.07
CA CYS A 22 -21.63 0.62 -10.19
C CYS A 22 -22.26 1.21 -8.92
N ALA A 23 -21.46 2.02 -8.20
CA ALA A 23 -21.98 3.20 -7.54
C ALA A 23 -21.07 4.40 -7.83
N ALA A 24 -21.19 4.93 -9.05
CA ALA A 24 -20.87 6.32 -9.30
C ALA A 24 -21.72 7.18 -8.33
N GLY A 25 -21.07 7.94 -7.44
CA GLY A 25 -21.74 9.01 -6.69
C GLY A 25 -22.00 8.81 -5.19
N GLY A 26 -21.38 7.86 -4.49
CA GLY A 26 -21.56 7.73 -3.03
C GLY A 26 -20.67 8.67 -2.21
N SER A 27 -21.23 9.73 -1.61
CA SER A 27 -20.58 10.60 -0.61
C SER A 27 -20.56 9.99 0.81
N GLY A 28 -20.73 8.67 0.94
CA GLY A 28 -20.75 7.97 2.22
C GLY A 28 -19.37 7.46 2.66
N ARG A 29 -19.25 7.03 3.91
CA ARG A 29 -18.06 6.33 4.43
C ARG A 29 -17.63 5.21 3.46
N LEU A 30 -16.33 5.03 3.24
CA LEU A 30 -15.81 3.89 2.49
C LEU A 30 -16.25 2.57 3.17
N PRO A 31 -16.41 1.47 2.41
CA PRO A 31 -16.73 0.18 3.04
C PRO A 31 -15.67 -0.20 4.07
N GLU A 32 -16.10 -0.92 5.11
CA GLU A 32 -15.16 -1.60 6.00
C GLU A 32 -14.39 -2.66 5.21
N THR A 33 -13.09 -2.77 5.50
CA THR A 33 -12.25 -3.76 4.84
C THR A 33 -12.45 -5.10 5.55
N SER A 34 -12.83 -6.12 4.80
CA SER A 34 -12.75 -7.49 5.29
C SER A 34 -11.32 -8.00 5.16
N ILE A 35 -10.73 -8.49 6.24
CA ILE A 35 -9.44 -9.19 6.20
C ILE A 35 -9.73 -10.66 5.84
N PRO A 36 -9.38 -11.13 4.63
CA PRO A 36 -9.58 -12.53 4.26
C PRO A 36 -8.63 -13.44 5.04
N ASP A 37 -9.02 -14.71 5.21
CA ASP A 37 -8.10 -15.74 5.69
C ASP A 37 -6.91 -15.85 4.72
N TYR A 38 -5.69 -15.87 5.26
CA TYR A 38 -4.46 -15.99 4.47
C TYR A 38 -3.52 -17.01 5.08
N THR A 39 -2.58 -17.49 4.25
CA THR A 39 -1.50 -18.34 4.72
C THR A 39 -0.17 -17.67 4.45
N VAL A 40 0.73 -17.75 5.43
CA VAL A 40 2.12 -17.34 5.23
C VAL A 40 2.82 -18.48 4.49
N PRO A 41 3.51 -18.22 3.37
CA PRO A 41 4.31 -19.24 2.70
C PRO A 41 5.34 -19.84 3.68
N ALA A 42 5.48 -21.17 3.68
CA ALA A 42 6.54 -21.80 4.44
C ALA A 42 7.91 -21.37 3.88
N ASN A 43 8.89 -21.15 4.76
CA ASN A 43 10.27 -20.85 4.39
C ASN A 43 10.45 -19.56 3.55
N VAL A 44 9.76 -18.46 3.90
CA VAL A 44 9.85 -17.16 3.20
C VAL A 44 11.30 -16.69 3.02
N LEU A 45 12.14 -16.87 4.03
CA LEU A 45 13.54 -16.43 4.01
C LEU A 45 14.51 -17.43 3.38
N GLY A 46 14.04 -18.64 3.02
CA GLY A 46 14.91 -19.73 2.60
C GLY A 46 15.83 -20.22 3.72
N GLU A 47 16.82 -21.03 3.35
CA GLU A 47 17.87 -21.44 4.28
C GLU A 47 18.84 -20.28 4.53
N ALA A 48 19.34 -20.19 5.77
CA ALA A 48 20.36 -19.22 6.12
C ALA A 48 21.58 -19.39 5.20
N SER A 49 22.07 -18.27 4.66
CA SER A 49 23.21 -18.24 3.77
C SER A 49 24.41 -17.58 4.45
N ASP A 50 25.58 -18.18 4.32
CA ASP A 50 26.87 -17.61 4.78
C ASP A 50 27.31 -16.37 3.96
N LEU A 51 26.46 -15.89 3.04
CA LEU A 51 26.71 -14.71 2.21
C LEU A 51 26.58 -13.38 2.97
N VAL A 52 25.96 -13.38 4.16
CA VAL A 52 25.84 -12.15 4.97
C VAL A 52 27.11 -12.00 5.80
N PRO A 53 27.98 -11.02 5.50
CA PRO A 53 29.19 -10.81 6.29
C PRO A 53 28.84 -10.27 7.68
N ASP A 54 29.63 -10.67 8.68
CA ASP A 54 29.61 -10.02 9.98
C ASP A 54 30.18 -8.61 9.84
N VAL A 55 29.30 -7.60 9.90
CA VAL A 55 29.70 -6.19 9.83
C VAL A 55 29.80 -5.62 11.24
N GLN A 56 31.00 -5.21 11.63
CA GLN A 56 31.23 -4.43 12.85
C GLN A 56 31.23 -2.95 12.49
N VAL A 57 30.25 -2.21 12.99
CA VAL A 57 30.13 -0.76 12.77
C VAL A 57 30.03 -0.08 14.12
N ASP A 58 30.84 0.96 14.33
CA ASP A 58 30.73 1.80 15.51
C ASP A 58 29.38 2.51 15.53
N LYS A 59 28.67 2.41 16.67
CA LYS A 59 27.39 3.08 16.85
C LYS A 59 27.64 4.54 17.23
N TYR A 60 27.09 5.46 16.44
CA TYR A 60 27.05 6.88 16.82
C TYR A 60 26.05 7.11 17.94
N HIS A 61 26.32 8.15 18.74
CA HIS A 61 25.32 8.64 19.70
C HIS A 61 24.12 9.21 18.94
N VAL A 62 22.94 8.69 19.25
CA VAL A 62 21.65 9.18 18.74
C VAL A 62 20.96 9.91 19.88
N PRO A 63 20.53 11.18 19.71
CA PRO A 63 19.81 11.91 20.74
C PRO A 63 18.56 11.15 21.20
N GLU A 64 18.29 11.19 22.49
CA GLU A 64 17.07 10.64 23.08
C GLU A 64 15.91 11.61 22.84
N SER A 65 14.94 11.17 22.04
CA SER A 65 13.70 11.88 21.80
C SER A 65 12.63 10.91 21.31
N GLU A 66 11.37 11.24 21.53
CA GLU A 66 10.23 10.45 21.03
C GLU A 66 10.31 10.20 19.52
N GLY A 67 10.73 11.22 18.74
CA GLY A 67 10.92 11.07 17.30
C GLY A 67 12.01 10.07 16.95
N MET A 68 13.15 10.07 17.64
CA MET A 68 14.21 9.09 17.39
C MET A 68 13.82 7.69 17.85
N ASP A 69 13.05 7.57 18.92
CA ASP A 69 12.56 6.27 19.39
C ASP A 69 11.53 5.69 18.43
N PHE A 70 10.61 6.50 17.91
CA PHE A 70 9.68 6.09 16.85
C PHE A 70 10.41 5.59 15.60
N ILE A 71 11.44 6.30 15.13
CA ILE A 71 12.23 5.87 13.96
C ILE A 71 12.94 4.53 14.20
N LYS A 72 13.38 4.23 15.43
CA LYS A 72 13.95 2.91 15.76
C LYS A 72 12.89 1.81 15.67
N GLU A 73 11.65 2.08 16.10
CA GLU A 73 10.53 1.12 16.04
C GLU A 73 10.09 0.79 14.61
N LEU A 74 10.30 1.69 13.64
CA LEU A 74 10.04 1.41 12.22
C LEU A 74 10.88 0.22 11.70
N HIS A 75 12.04 -0.06 12.31
CA HIS A 75 13.02 -1.07 11.87
C HIS A 75 13.26 -1.04 10.34
N LEU A 76 13.37 -2.22 9.71
CA LEU A 76 13.54 -2.35 8.28
C LEU A 76 12.19 -2.20 7.56
N GLY A 77 12.20 -1.34 6.54
CA GLY A 77 11.04 -1.07 5.69
C GLY A 77 11.13 -1.73 4.32
N TRP A 78 9.97 -2.08 3.76
CA TRP A 78 9.81 -2.56 2.38
C TRP A 78 8.95 -1.58 1.56
N ASN A 79 9.23 -1.40 0.27
CA ASN A 79 8.42 -0.55 -0.62
C ASN A 79 7.56 -1.39 -1.55
N LEU A 80 6.24 -1.16 -1.56
CA LEU A 80 5.30 -1.68 -2.55
C LEU A 80 5.39 -0.89 -3.86
N GLY A 81 6.59 -0.88 -4.45
CA GLY A 81 6.90 -0.09 -5.63
C GLY A 81 6.34 -0.69 -6.92
N ASN A 82 6.27 0.14 -7.96
CA ASN A 82 5.71 -0.18 -9.27
C ASN A 82 4.29 -0.79 -9.21
N THR A 83 3.54 -0.41 -8.18
CA THR A 83 2.20 -0.91 -7.87
C THR A 83 1.22 0.27 -7.96
N PHE A 84 0.84 0.89 -6.84
CA PHE A 84 -0.07 2.05 -6.82
C PHE A 84 0.59 3.35 -7.31
N ASP A 85 1.91 3.36 -7.41
CA ASP A 85 2.69 4.44 -8.00
C ASP A 85 2.70 4.44 -9.52
N ALA A 86 2.32 3.34 -10.16
CA ALA A 86 2.37 3.27 -11.61
C ALA A 86 1.63 4.46 -12.23
N SER A 87 2.32 5.10 -13.18
CA SER A 87 1.87 6.29 -13.91
C SER A 87 2.22 6.10 -15.38
N ASP A 88 1.97 7.09 -16.24
CA ASP A 88 2.30 7.04 -17.67
C ASP A 88 1.68 5.83 -18.43
N ALA A 89 0.59 5.28 -17.92
CA ALA A 89 -0.13 4.16 -18.52
C ALA A 89 -1.27 4.65 -19.43
N GLY A 90 -0.97 5.59 -20.35
CA GLY A 90 -1.97 6.24 -21.22
C GLY A 90 -2.72 5.32 -22.20
N HIS A 91 -2.43 4.02 -22.18
CA HIS A 91 -3.18 2.99 -22.89
C HIS A 91 -4.38 2.45 -22.09
N LEU A 92 -4.45 2.74 -20.78
CA LEU A 92 -5.57 2.39 -19.92
C LEU A 92 -6.69 3.43 -20.08
N SER A 93 -7.93 2.97 -20.23
CA SER A 93 -9.09 3.84 -20.18
C SER A 93 -9.53 4.13 -18.74
N ALA A 94 -10.45 5.09 -18.56
CA ALA A 94 -11.01 5.39 -17.24
C ALA A 94 -11.71 4.18 -16.59
N GLU A 95 -12.32 3.31 -17.40
CA GLU A 95 -12.94 2.06 -16.92
C GLU A 95 -11.91 1.02 -16.43
N GLN A 96 -10.64 1.23 -16.76
CA GLN A 96 -9.52 0.37 -16.37
C GLN A 96 -8.67 1.00 -15.27
N GLU A 97 -9.19 1.96 -14.49
CA GLU A 97 -8.44 2.61 -13.41
C GLU A 97 -7.78 1.63 -12.42
N MET A 98 -8.40 0.46 -12.19
CA MET A 98 -7.85 -0.57 -11.30
C MET A 98 -6.67 -1.33 -11.90
N ASP A 99 -6.47 -1.27 -13.22
CA ASP A 99 -5.32 -1.90 -13.88
C ASP A 99 -4.02 -1.14 -13.60
N TYR A 100 -4.06 0.11 -13.11
CA TYR A 100 -2.86 0.84 -12.68
C TYR A 100 -2.08 0.08 -11.61
N GLU A 101 -2.75 -0.62 -10.68
CA GLU A 101 -2.06 -1.38 -9.63
C GLU A 101 -1.07 -2.42 -10.17
N LYS A 102 -1.37 -3.01 -11.34
CA LYS A 102 -0.59 -4.11 -11.93
C LYS A 102 0.18 -3.73 -13.19
N VAL A 103 0.01 -2.51 -13.71
CA VAL A 103 0.49 -2.18 -15.07
C VAL A 103 2.01 -2.20 -15.18
N TRP A 104 2.74 -1.88 -14.11
CA TRP A 104 4.21 -1.95 -14.09
C TRP A 104 4.74 -3.25 -13.48
N CYS A 105 4.16 -3.74 -12.39
CA CYS A 105 4.64 -4.95 -11.69
C CYS A 105 4.08 -6.28 -12.23
N GLY A 106 3.00 -6.24 -13.02
CA GLY A 106 2.37 -7.40 -13.66
C GLY A 106 1.36 -8.16 -12.80
N GLU A 107 1.22 -7.84 -11.51
CA GLU A 107 0.39 -8.59 -10.55
C GLU A 107 -0.43 -7.63 -9.68
N ILE A 108 -1.61 -8.08 -9.23
CA ILE A 108 -2.40 -7.38 -8.21
C ILE A 108 -1.89 -7.79 -6.84
N THR A 109 -1.78 -6.84 -5.91
CA THR A 109 -1.38 -7.10 -4.53
C THR A 109 -2.37 -8.03 -3.84
N LYS A 110 -1.88 -9.11 -3.24
CA LYS A 110 -2.67 -10.05 -2.46
C LYS A 110 -2.26 -9.94 -0.99
N ILE A 111 -3.15 -10.31 -0.08
CA ILE A 111 -2.85 -10.29 1.36
C ILE A 111 -1.62 -11.17 1.69
N GLU A 112 -1.40 -12.25 0.95
CA GLU A 112 -0.24 -13.13 1.09
C GLU A 112 1.08 -12.43 0.78
N ASN A 113 1.08 -11.39 -0.06
CA ASN A 113 2.28 -10.59 -0.30
C ASN A 113 2.67 -9.84 0.97
N ILE A 114 1.70 -9.20 1.65
CA ILE A 114 1.93 -8.47 2.91
C ILE A 114 2.33 -9.44 4.03
N ALA A 115 1.65 -10.59 4.10
CA ALA A 115 1.96 -11.63 5.07
C ALA A 115 3.39 -12.17 4.90
N ALA A 116 3.85 -12.36 3.66
CA ALA A 116 5.22 -12.76 3.37
C ALA A 116 6.22 -11.66 3.78
N ILE A 117 5.94 -10.38 3.51
CA ILE A 117 6.79 -9.26 3.93
C ILE A 117 6.93 -9.22 5.46
N LYS A 118 5.82 -9.32 6.21
CA LYS A 118 5.87 -9.40 7.69
C LYS A 118 6.68 -10.61 8.16
N ALA A 119 6.43 -11.78 7.57
CA ALA A 119 7.12 -13.02 7.93
C ALA A 119 8.62 -13.00 7.61
N ALA A 120 9.05 -12.21 6.63
CA ALA A 120 10.45 -11.95 6.34
C ALA A 120 11.15 -11.05 7.38
N GLY A 121 10.41 -10.48 8.34
CA GLY A 121 10.96 -9.70 9.44
C GLY A 121 10.88 -8.18 9.27
N PHE A 122 10.26 -7.69 8.18
CA PHE A 122 9.98 -6.26 8.02
C PHE A 122 8.95 -5.79 9.06
N LYS A 123 9.11 -4.56 9.53
CA LYS A 123 8.18 -3.90 10.46
C LYS A 123 7.48 -2.68 9.86
N SER A 124 8.00 -2.18 8.75
CA SER A 124 7.41 -1.06 8.03
C SER A 124 7.18 -1.41 6.58
N ILE A 125 6.14 -0.83 6.00
CA ILE A 125 5.87 -0.86 4.57
C ILE A 125 5.54 0.55 4.07
N ARG A 126 6.18 0.95 2.98
CA ARG A 126 5.82 2.15 2.25
C ARG A 126 5.01 1.74 1.03
N ILE A 127 3.83 2.34 0.87
CA ILE A 127 2.91 2.15 -0.24
C ILE A 127 2.93 3.45 -1.06
N PRO A 128 3.76 3.53 -2.11
CA PRO A 128 3.84 4.70 -2.95
C PRO A 128 2.59 4.79 -3.83
N VAL A 129 1.93 5.96 -3.90
CA VAL A 129 0.69 6.12 -4.68
C VAL A 129 0.78 7.35 -5.58
N SER A 130 0.42 7.18 -6.84
CA SER A 130 0.25 8.28 -7.80
C SER A 130 -1.24 8.58 -7.92
N TRP A 131 -1.67 9.70 -7.33
CA TRP A 131 -3.08 10.04 -7.20
C TRP A 131 -3.63 10.77 -8.42
N HIS A 132 -2.76 11.29 -9.29
CA HIS A 132 -3.19 12.00 -10.50
C HIS A 132 -3.87 11.09 -11.55
N ASN A 133 -3.69 9.75 -11.48
CA ASN A 133 -4.29 8.85 -12.46
C ASN A 133 -5.83 8.84 -12.40
N PRO A 134 -6.49 8.63 -11.23
CA PRO A 134 -7.93 8.50 -11.16
C PRO A 134 -8.54 9.66 -10.35
N VAL A 135 -8.26 10.90 -10.75
CA VAL A 135 -8.88 12.12 -10.21
C VAL A 135 -9.72 12.83 -11.26
N ASP A 136 -10.82 13.45 -10.84
CA ASP A 136 -11.61 14.34 -11.71
C ASP A 136 -11.01 15.77 -11.81
N GLU A 137 -11.70 16.64 -12.55
CA GLU A 137 -11.28 18.05 -12.76
C GLU A 137 -11.22 18.87 -11.46
N GLU A 138 -11.94 18.43 -10.42
CA GLU A 138 -11.91 19.01 -9.07
C GLU A 138 -10.89 18.33 -8.14
N PHE A 139 -10.06 17.43 -8.66
CA PHE A 139 -9.10 16.61 -7.92
C PHE A 139 -9.74 15.66 -6.91
N LYS A 140 -11.00 15.27 -7.13
CA LYS A 140 -11.65 14.24 -6.34
C LYS A 140 -11.10 12.88 -6.73
N ILE A 141 -10.58 12.14 -5.75
CA ILE A 141 -9.99 10.83 -5.97
C ILE A 141 -11.12 9.82 -6.22
N SER A 142 -10.92 8.94 -7.19
CA SER A 142 -11.82 7.82 -7.44
C SER A 142 -12.06 7.02 -6.17
N ARG A 143 -13.35 6.79 -5.89
CA ARG A 143 -13.77 6.02 -4.72
C ARG A 143 -13.23 4.60 -4.76
N ALA A 144 -13.17 3.97 -5.94
CA ALA A 144 -12.67 2.61 -6.09
C ALA A 144 -11.16 2.56 -5.82
N TRP A 145 -10.40 3.51 -6.37
CA TRP A 145 -8.96 3.63 -6.13
C TRP A 145 -8.64 3.84 -4.65
N MET A 146 -9.30 4.79 -4.00
CA MET A 146 -9.13 5.04 -2.56
C MET A 146 -9.52 3.82 -1.71
N THR A 147 -10.61 3.13 -2.07
CA THR A 147 -11.03 1.90 -1.38
C THR A 147 -9.96 0.82 -1.48
N ARG A 148 -9.35 0.66 -2.66
CA ARG A 148 -8.30 -0.34 -2.87
C ARG A 148 -7.01 -0.02 -2.12
N VAL A 149 -6.58 1.24 -2.12
CA VAL A 149 -5.41 1.66 -1.32
C VAL A 149 -5.68 1.42 0.17
N LYS A 150 -6.86 1.81 0.66
CA LYS A 150 -7.28 1.57 2.04
C LYS A 150 -7.27 0.07 2.40
N GLU A 151 -7.76 -0.79 1.51
CA GLU A 151 -7.75 -2.24 1.73
C GLU A 151 -6.33 -2.78 1.96
N VAL A 152 -5.35 -2.37 1.15
CA VAL A 152 -3.95 -2.79 1.34
C VAL A 152 -3.34 -2.19 2.61
N VAL A 153 -3.65 -0.93 2.94
CA VAL A 153 -3.23 -0.30 4.20
C VAL A 153 -3.76 -1.09 5.40
N ASP A 154 -5.04 -1.49 5.37
CA ASP A 154 -5.68 -2.24 6.46
C ASP A 154 -5.05 -3.62 6.65
N TRP A 155 -4.71 -4.32 5.56
CA TRP A 155 -3.97 -5.58 5.66
C TRP A 155 -2.61 -5.40 6.36
N CYS A 156 -1.93 -4.28 6.10
CA CYS A 156 -0.64 -4.01 6.73
C CYS A 156 -0.79 -3.76 8.24
N LEU A 157 -1.81 -2.98 8.63
CA LEU A 157 -2.04 -2.63 10.03
C LEU A 157 -2.59 -3.79 10.85
N ASP A 158 -3.45 -4.63 10.26
CA ASP A 158 -3.90 -5.89 10.88
C ASP A 158 -2.71 -6.80 11.21
N MET A 159 -1.66 -6.74 10.39
CA MET A 159 -0.40 -7.45 10.58
C MET A 159 0.64 -6.69 11.42
N ASP A 160 0.25 -5.60 12.11
CA ASP A 160 1.12 -4.83 13.00
C ASP A 160 2.38 -4.30 12.25
N LEU A 161 2.18 -3.81 11.02
CA LEU A 161 3.19 -3.07 10.26
C LEU A 161 2.94 -1.57 10.37
N TYR A 162 4.00 -0.78 10.48
CA TYR A 162 3.93 0.65 10.23
C TYR A 162 3.73 0.90 8.74
N VAL A 163 2.87 1.86 8.38
CA VAL A 163 2.53 2.14 6.99
C VAL A 163 2.87 3.59 6.64
N ILE A 164 3.52 3.79 5.50
CA ILE A 164 3.76 5.12 4.91
C ILE A 164 3.04 5.19 3.56
N VAL A 165 2.09 6.12 3.43
CA VAL A 165 1.43 6.49 2.17
C VAL A 165 1.90 7.88 1.76
N ASN A 166 2.08 8.13 0.47
CA ASN A 166 2.49 9.45 -0.03
C ASN A 166 1.80 9.81 -1.36
N THR A 167 2.11 11.00 -1.87
CA THR A 167 1.98 11.36 -3.30
C THR A 167 3.31 11.01 -4.00
N HIS A 168 3.29 10.22 -5.09
CA HIS A 168 4.52 9.69 -5.70
C HIS A 168 4.90 10.30 -7.04
N HIS A 169 4.26 9.91 -8.14
CA HIS A 169 4.54 10.44 -9.48
C HIS A 169 3.55 11.53 -9.90
N ASP A 170 3.08 12.34 -8.94
CA ASP A 170 2.15 13.46 -9.20
C ASP A 170 2.87 14.77 -9.58
N ASN A 171 4.19 14.67 -9.87
CA ASN A 171 5.06 15.79 -10.21
C ASN A 171 4.86 16.24 -11.67
N ASP A 172 3.76 16.92 -11.94
CA ASP A 172 3.34 17.39 -13.27
C ASP A 172 2.68 18.77 -13.16
N GLU A 173 2.83 19.60 -14.21
CA GLU A 173 2.32 20.99 -14.24
C GLU A 173 0.81 21.09 -14.01
N ALA A 174 0.03 20.07 -14.39
CA ALA A 174 -1.41 20.01 -14.16
C ALA A 174 -1.79 19.67 -12.70
N TYR A 175 -0.86 19.15 -11.91
CA TYR A 175 -1.08 18.63 -10.57
C TYR A 175 -0.15 19.32 -9.56
N TYR A 176 0.94 18.66 -9.15
CA TYR A 176 1.95 19.24 -8.27
C TYR A 176 3.22 19.55 -9.05
N TYR A 177 3.65 20.81 -9.03
CA TYR A 177 4.90 21.23 -9.65
C TYR A 177 5.62 22.28 -8.77
N PRO A 178 6.85 22.01 -8.30
CA PRO A 178 7.49 22.78 -7.24
C PRO A 178 8.19 24.05 -7.76
N ASP A 179 7.45 24.94 -8.41
CA ASP A 179 7.94 26.26 -8.81
C ASP A 179 6.99 27.39 -8.41
N SER A 180 7.43 28.63 -8.62
CA SER A 180 6.60 29.81 -8.29
C SER A 180 5.43 30.03 -9.25
N ALA A 181 5.52 29.55 -10.50
CA ALA A 181 4.45 29.73 -11.49
C ALA A 181 3.24 28.84 -11.21
N HIS A 182 3.50 27.65 -10.65
CA HIS A 182 2.51 26.62 -10.33
C HIS A 182 2.22 26.52 -8.83
N MET A 183 2.69 27.47 -8.00
CA MET A 183 2.49 27.44 -6.55
C MET A 183 1.02 27.29 -6.16
N GLU A 184 0.13 28.10 -6.75
CA GLU A 184 -1.29 28.08 -6.39
C GLU A 184 -2.01 26.82 -6.89
N SER A 185 -1.71 26.34 -8.11
CA SER A 185 -2.28 25.08 -8.64
C SER A 185 -1.79 23.88 -7.83
N SER A 186 -0.49 23.82 -7.51
CA SER A 186 0.12 22.78 -6.68
C SER A 186 -0.45 22.75 -5.28
N LYS A 187 -0.63 23.92 -4.66
CA LYS A 187 -1.25 24.02 -3.34
C LYS A 187 -2.70 23.55 -3.38
N LYS A 188 -3.46 23.91 -4.43
CA LYS A 188 -4.84 23.44 -4.62
C LYS A 188 -4.88 21.92 -4.72
N TYR A 189 -4.05 21.33 -5.58
CA TYR A 189 -3.97 19.88 -5.78
C TYR A 189 -3.61 19.15 -4.48
N LEU A 190 -2.48 19.51 -3.85
CA LEU A 190 -2.04 18.86 -2.62
C LEU A 190 -3.06 19.01 -1.49
N THR A 191 -3.67 20.17 -1.33
CA THR A 191 -4.69 20.38 -0.29
C THR A 191 -5.91 19.50 -0.54
N ALA A 192 -6.40 19.42 -1.78
CA ALA A 192 -7.55 18.60 -2.14
C ALA A 192 -7.28 17.10 -1.94
N VAL A 193 -6.13 16.61 -2.42
CA VAL A 193 -5.72 15.20 -2.31
C VAL A 193 -5.51 14.82 -0.85
N TRP A 194 -4.70 15.56 -0.10
CA TRP A 194 -4.42 15.23 1.30
C TRP A 194 -5.62 15.40 2.21
N SER A 195 -6.56 16.31 1.92
CA SER A 195 -7.79 16.42 2.70
C SER A 195 -8.67 15.17 2.57
N GLN A 196 -8.75 14.58 1.36
CA GLN A 196 -9.49 13.34 1.12
C GLN A 196 -8.79 12.13 1.75
N ILE A 197 -7.47 12.01 1.59
CA ILE A 197 -6.67 10.95 2.22
C ILE A 197 -6.81 11.03 3.75
N ALA A 198 -6.60 12.22 4.33
CA ALA A 198 -6.71 12.41 5.77
C ALA A 198 -8.12 12.09 6.29
N ASP A 199 -9.20 12.46 5.60
CA ASP A 199 -10.55 12.12 6.04
C ASP A 199 -10.81 10.61 6.07
N VAL A 200 -10.23 9.86 5.13
CA VAL A 200 -10.32 8.39 5.07
C VAL A 200 -9.54 7.73 6.21
N PHE A 201 -8.34 8.24 6.53
CA PHE A 201 -7.41 7.61 7.47
C PHE A 201 -7.38 8.27 8.87
N LYS A 202 -8.27 9.20 9.18
CA LYS A 202 -8.24 9.99 10.44
C LYS A 202 -8.39 9.19 11.74
N ASP A 203 -8.99 8.01 11.68
CA ASP A 203 -9.30 7.17 12.85
C ASP A 203 -8.24 6.06 13.08
N TYR A 204 -7.12 6.12 12.36
CA TYR A 204 -6.02 5.16 12.41
C TYR A 204 -5.05 5.48 13.56
#